data_AF-A0A932RVK8-F1
#
_entry.id   AF-A0A932RVK8-F1
#
_cell.length_a   1.000
_cell.length_b   1.000
_cell.length_c   1.000
_cell.angle_alpha   90.00
_cell.angle_beta   90.00
_cell.angle_gamma   90.00
#
_symmetry.space_group_name_H-M   'P 1'
#
loop_
_entity.id
_entity.type
_entity.pdbx_description
1 polymer ?
#
loop_
_entity_poly.entity_id
_entity_poly.type
_entity_poly.pdbx_seq_one_letter_code
_entity_poly.pdbx_strand_id
1 'polypeptide(L)'
;MPGDRAHFRALVASWQDARSKFVATMTSGRELSLAEERTAASLMLNAERDLAAAMIPATWPVRARSAIAALDEAGRQMQSHLVAMSRAESRQAFTERLADYSVDVAWDQRAIRAVDAALPG
;
A
#
# COMPACT_ATOMS: atom_id res chain seq x y z
N MET A 1 2.81 -9.80 21.12
CA MET A 1 2.44 -8.95 22.26
C MET A 1 0.92 -9.02 22.45
N PRO A 2 0.37 -8.82 23.66
CA PRO A 2 -1.07 -8.56 23.78
C PRO A 2 -1.44 -7.40 22.86
N GLY A 3 -2.38 -7.62 21.94
CA GLY A 3 -2.83 -6.59 21.00
C GLY A 3 -2.16 -6.55 19.61
N ASP A 4 -1.36 -7.57 19.21
CA ASP A 4 -0.74 -7.60 17.87
C ASP A 4 -1.76 -7.42 16.73
N ARG A 5 -2.94 -8.07 16.83
CA ARG A 5 -4.02 -7.91 15.85
C ARG A 5 -4.62 -6.51 15.86
N ALA A 6 -4.80 -5.90 17.02
CA ALA A 6 -5.31 -4.53 17.13
C ALA A 6 -4.30 -3.53 16.53
N HIS A 7 -3.01 -3.72 16.81
CA HIS A 7 -1.92 -2.93 16.23
C HIS A 7 -1.87 -3.08 14.71
N PHE A 8 -1.93 -4.31 14.19
CA PHE A 8 -2.00 -4.57 12.75
C PHE A 8 -3.19 -3.88 12.10
N ARG A 9 -4.39 -3.99 12.69
CA ARG A 9 -5.61 -3.35 12.17
C ARG A 9 -5.52 -1.83 12.16
N ALA A 10 -4.87 -1.22 13.16
CA ALA A 10 -4.64 0.22 13.18
C ALA A 10 -3.71 0.68 12.04
N LEU A 11 -2.63 -0.06 11.79
CA LEU A 11 -1.72 0.20 10.66
C LEU A 11 -2.44 0.06 9.32
N VAL A 12 -3.20 -1.03 9.15
CA VAL A 12 -4.01 -1.26 7.95
C VAL A 12 -5.06 -0.16 7.76
N ALA A 13 -5.71 0.31 8.82
CA ALA A 13 -6.69 1.39 8.73
C ALA A 13 -6.06 2.71 8.24
N SER A 14 -4.87 3.06 8.74
CA SER A 14 -4.12 4.23 8.28
C SER A 14 -3.76 4.12 6.79
N TRP A 15 -3.24 2.96 6.38
CA TRP A 15 -2.94 2.67 4.98
C TRP A 15 -4.19 2.69 4.08
N GLN A 16 -5.32 2.14 4.55
CA GLN A 16 -6.59 2.14 3.82
C GLN A 16 -7.15 3.55 3.63
N ASP A 17 -6.99 4.45 4.61
CA ASP A 17 -7.38 5.85 4.48
C ASP A 17 -6.56 6.56 3.39
N ALA A 18 -5.24 6.40 3.40
CA ALA A 18 -4.36 6.94 2.36
C ALA A 18 -4.73 6.40 0.97
N ARG A 19 -4.96 5.09 0.86
CA ARG A 19 -5.39 4.44 -0.38
C ARG A 19 -6.73 4.97 -0.87
N SER A 20 -7.70 5.15 0.03
CA SER A 20 -9.02 5.66 -0.33
C SER A 20 -8.94 7.09 -0.86
N LYS A 21 -8.12 7.94 -0.25
CA LYS A 21 -7.84 9.31 -0.73
C LYS A 21 -7.16 9.30 -2.10
N PHE A 22 -6.17 8.43 -2.29
CA PHE A 22 -5.48 8.27 -3.57
C PHE A 22 -6.46 7.86 -4.68
N VAL A 23 -7.25 6.80 -4.47
CA VAL A 23 -8.26 6.33 -5.44
C VAL A 23 -9.31 7.40 -5.70
N ALA A 24 -9.84 8.05 -4.67
CA ALA A 24 -10.81 9.14 -4.83
C ALA A 24 -10.25 10.29 -5.67
N THR A 25 -8.96 10.62 -5.49
CA THR A 25 -8.29 11.65 -6.29
C THR A 25 -8.24 11.22 -7.76
N MET A 26 -7.72 10.02 -8.04
CA MET A 26 -7.55 9.49 -9.41
C MET A 26 -8.88 9.22 -10.13
N THR A 27 -9.98 9.03 -9.41
CA THR A 27 -11.31 8.74 -9.97
C THR A 27 -12.29 9.90 -9.84
N SER A 28 -11.86 11.07 -9.37
CA SER A 28 -12.73 12.21 -9.10
C SER A 28 -13.42 12.83 -10.32
N GLY A 29 -12.99 12.47 -11.54
CA GLY A 29 -13.46 13.07 -12.79
C GLY A 29 -13.01 14.52 -13.01
N ARG A 30 -12.25 15.08 -12.07
CA ARG A 30 -11.61 16.39 -12.22
C ARG A 30 -10.40 16.27 -13.13
N GLU A 31 -10.12 17.34 -13.88
CA GLU A 31 -8.84 17.48 -14.55
C GLU A 31 -7.76 17.79 -13.50
N LEU A 32 -6.84 16.84 -13.31
CA LEU A 32 -5.70 16.98 -12.41
C LEU A 32 -4.47 17.38 -13.23
N SER A 33 -3.67 18.31 -12.73
CA SER A 33 -2.32 18.51 -13.26
C SER A 33 -1.43 17.30 -12.97
N LEU A 34 -0.40 17.08 -13.80
CA LEU A 34 0.60 16.03 -13.54
C LEU A 34 1.30 16.21 -12.18
N ALA A 35 1.44 17.46 -11.71
CA ALA A 35 2.00 17.73 -10.39
C ALA A 35 1.09 17.25 -9.24
N GLU A 36 -0.23 17.38 -9.38
CA GLU A 36 -1.20 16.86 -8.42
C GLU A 36 -1.24 15.33 -8.43
N GLU A 37 -1.20 14.72 -9.62
CA GLU A 37 -1.10 13.26 -9.81
C GLU A 37 0.14 12.70 -9.10
N ARG A 38 1.32 13.29 -9.36
CA ARG A 38 2.58 12.90 -8.70
C ARG A 38 2.55 13.10 -7.18
N THR A 39 1.93 14.19 -6.72
CA THR A 39 1.75 14.47 -5.28
C THR A 39 0.91 13.38 -4.62
N ALA A 40 -0.23 13.02 -5.23
CA ALA A 40 -1.09 11.95 -4.73
C ALA A 40 -0.36 10.60 -4.66
N ALA A 41 0.40 10.25 -5.71
CA ALA A 41 1.22 9.04 -5.71
C ALA A 41 2.31 9.06 -4.63
N SER A 42 2.93 10.21 -4.37
CA SER A 42 3.94 10.38 -3.32
C SER A 42 3.36 10.22 -1.92
N LEU A 43 2.15 10.74 -1.67
CA LEU A 43 1.45 10.55 -0.39
C LEU A 43 1.12 9.07 -0.16
N MET A 44 0.63 8.37 -1.18
CA MET A 44 0.38 6.93 -1.10
C MET A 44 1.69 6.14 -0.88
N LEU A 45 2.78 6.51 -1.57
CA LEU A 45 4.10 5.89 -1.40
C LEU A 45 4.60 5.99 0.04
N ASN A 46 4.39 7.13 0.70
CA ASN A 46 4.77 7.29 2.09
C ASN A 46 3.96 6.36 3.00
N ALA A 47 2.64 6.25 2.79
CA ALA A 47 1.80 5.32 3.54
C ALA A 47 2.20 3.85 3.34
N GLU A 48 2.59 3.44 2.12
CA GLU A 48 3.14 2.10 1.86
C GLU A 48 4.44 1.85 2.63
N ARG A 49 5.34 2.84 2.64
CA ARG A 49 6.62 2.74 3.36
C ARG A 49 6.42 2.67 4.87
N ASP A 50 5.48 3.44 5.40
CA ASP A 50 5.14 3.42 6.83
C ASP A 50 4.56 2.05 7.23
N LEU A 51 3.69 1.47 6.40
CA LEU A 51 3.19 0.10 6.62
C LEU A 51 4.33 -0.92 6.57
N ALA A 52 5.17 -0.89 5.52
CA ALA A 52 6.29 -1.82 5.36
C ALA A 52 7.31 -1.72 6.52
N ALA A 53 7.62 -0.51 6.97
CA ALA A 53 8.51 -0.29 8.12
C ALA A 53 7.96 -0.89 9.42
N ALA A 54 6.64 -0.96 9.58
CA ALA A 54 5.99 -1.63 10.70
C ALA A 54 5.85 -3.16 10.51
N MET A 55 5.93 -3.66 9.28
CA MET A 55 5.75 -5.08 8.90
C MET A 55 7.07 -5.88 8.88
N ILE A 56 8.00 -5.64 9.80
CA ILE A 56 9.27 -6.39 9.87
C ILE A 56 9.02 -7.83 10.37
N PRO A 57 9.21 -8.90 9.57
CA PRO A 57 8.75 -10.25 9.95
C PRO A 57 9.25 -10.74 11.31
N ALA A 58 10.47 -10.39 11.71
CA ALA A 58 11.06 -10.82 12.98
C ALA A 58 10.32 -10.28 14.22
N THR A 59 9.63 -9.13 14.12
CA THR A 59 8.93 -8.49 15.24
C THR A 59 7.55 -9.09 15.50
N TRP A 60 7.02 -9.85 14.54
CA TRP A 60 5.68 -10.46 14.60
C TRP A 60 5.72 -11.92 15.11
N PRO A 61 4.61 -12.45 15.67
CA PRO A 61 4.52 -13.83 16.12
C PRO A 61 4.89 -14.84 15.03
N VAL A 62 5.58 -15.93 15.40
CA VAL A 62 6.10 -16.94 14.46
C VAL A 62 5.05 -17.38 13.42
N ARG A 63 3.82 -17.66 13.86
CA ARG A 63 2.71 -18.09 13.00
C ARG A 63 2.28 -17.08 11.92
N ALA A 64 2.57 -15.79 12.12
CA ALA A 64 2.23 -14.73 11.18
C ALA A 64 3.39 -14.30 10.28
N ARG A 65 4.63 -14.75 10.57
CA ARG A 65 5.83 -14.28 9.86
C ARG A 65 5.81 -14.53 8.35
N SER A 66 5.31 -15.69 7.92
CA SER A 66 5.18 -16.00 6.50
C SER A 66 4.18 -15.08 5.80
N ALA A 67 3.05 -14.80 6.43
CA ALA A 67 2.05 -13.87 5.92
C ALA A 67 2.58 -12.43 5.88
N ILE A 68 3.31 -12.00 6.92
CA ILE A 68 3.96 -10.69 6.99
C ILE A 68 5.04 -10.56 5.90
N ALA A 69 5.84 -11.60 5.67
CA ALA A 69 6.84 -11.60 4.60
C ALA A 69 6.19 -11.52 3.20
N ALA A 70 5.06 -12.20 3.00
CA ALA A 70 4.31 -12.09 1.75
C ALA A 70 3.70 -10.68 1.56
N LEU A 71 3.25 -10.04 2.64
CA LEU A 71 2.79 -8.65 2.62
C LEU A 71 3.94 -7.68 2.32
N ASP A 72 5.12 -7.86 2.90
CA ASP A 72 6.30 -7.03 2.59
C ASP A 72 6.68 -7.11 1.11
N GLU A 73 6.69 -8.32 0.54
CA GLU A 73 7.00 -8.52 -0.88
C GLU A 73 5.96 -7.88 -1.81
N ALA A 74 4.66 -8.01 -1.49
CA ALA A 74 3.59 -7.33 -2.24
C ALA A 74 3.74 -5.80 -2.14
N GLY A 75 4.04 -5.29 -0.95
CA GLY A 75 4.29 -3.87 -0.70
C GLY A 75 5.48 -3.31 -1.51
N ARG A 76 6.53 -4.10 -1.74
CA ARG A 76 7.67 -3.67 -2.59
C ARG A 76 7.27 -3.45 -4.05
N GLN A 77 6.41 -4.31 -4.60
CA GLN A 77 5.89 -4.14 -5.95
C GLN A 77 5.02 -2.88 -6.04
N MET A 78 4.12 -2.68 -5.07
CA MET A 78 3.31 -1.46 -4.97
C MET A 78 4.17 -0.19 -4.89
N GLN A 79 5.20 -0.20 -4.04
CA GLN A 79 6.13 0.92 -3.90
C GLN A 79 6.88 1.22 -5.19
N SER A 80 7.29 0.21 -5.96
CA SER A 80 7.95 0.41 -7.26
C SER A 80 7.07 1.19 -8.24
N HIS A 81 5.79 0.81 -8.36
CA HIS A 81 4.83 1.51 -9.20
C HIS A 81 4.62 2.95 -8.73
N LEU A 82 4.43 3.18 -7.44
CA LEU A 82 4.24 4.52 -6.87
C LEU A 82 5.48 5.42 -7.00
N VAL A 83 6.70 4.85 -6.93
CA VAL A 83 7.94 5.56 -7.26
C VAL A 83 7.95 5.98 -8.72
N ALA A 84 7.57 5.09 -9.64
CA ALA A 84 7.50 5.43 -11.06
C ALA A 84 6.45 6.52 -11.32
N MET A 85 5.27 6.43 -10.70
CA MET A 85 4.19 7.42 -10.81
C MET A 85 4.60 8.78 -10.24
N SER A 86 5.21 8.83 -9.05
CA SER A 86 5.67 10.09 -8.44
C SER A 86 6.75 10.81 -9.25
N ARG A 87 7.45 10.08 -10.14
CA ARG A 87 8.50 10.60 -11.03
C ARG A 87 8.09 10.65 -12.50
N ALA A 88 6.85 10.30 -12.84
CA ALA A 88 6.43 10.10 -14.22
C ALA A 88 6.54 11.39 -15.05
N GLU A 89 7.33 11.41 -16.11
CA GLU A 89 7.65 12.62 -16.91
C GLU A 89 6.46 13.18 -17.70
N SER A 90 5.43 12.36 -17.93
CA SER A 90 4.20 12.73 -18.64
C SER A 90 2.97 12.07 -18.01
N ARG A 91 1.77 12.58 -18.33
CA ARG A 91 0.50 11.97 -17.90
C ARG A 91 0.32 10.56 -18.48
N GLN A 92 0.81 10.32 -19.70
CA GLN A 92 0.78 8.98 -20.29
C GLN A 92 1.62 7.98 -19.46
N ALA A 93 2.86 8.34 -19.12
CA ALA A 93 3.73 7.50 -18.30
C ALA A 93 3.14 7.24 -16.90
N PHE A 94 2.47 8.24 -16.33
CA PHE A 94 1.74 8.08 -15.07
C PHE A 94 0.59 7.06 -15.21
N THR A 95 -0.21 7.19 -16.26
CA THR A 95 -1.39 6.35 -16.51
C THR A 95 -1.01 4.90 -16.76
N GLU A 96 0.06 4.64 -17.51
CA GLU A 96 0.59 3.28 -17.73
C GLU A 96 0.93 2.60 -16.40
N ARG A 97 1.58 3.32 -15.48
CA ARG A 97 1.91 2.80 -14.14
C ARG A 97 0.71 2.69 -13.21
N LEU A 98 -0.28 3.56 -13.34
CA LEU A 98 -1.54 3.44 -12.62
C LEU A 98 -2.31 2.15 -13.01
N ALA A 99 -2.24 1.74 -14.28
CA ALA A 99 -2.83 0.49 -14.73
C ALA A 99 -2.14 -0.72 -14.10
N ASP A 100 -0.80 -0.77 -14.12
CA ASP A 100 0.00 -1.80 -13.44
C ASP A 100 -0.33 -1.86 -11.94
N TYR A 101 -0.32 -0.69 -11.27
CA TYR A 101 -0.70 -0.54 -9.86
C TYR A 101 -2.08 -1.16 -9.57
N SER A 102 -3.06 -0.92 -10.43
CA SER A 102 -4.45 -1.37 -10.21
C SER A 102 -4.61 -2.90 -10.26
N VAL A 103 -3.75 -3.60 -11.01
CA VAL A 103 -3.73 -5.07 -11.07
C VAL A 103 -3.25 -5.67 -9.75
N ASP A 104 -2.24 -5.05 -9.15
CA ASP A 104 -1.54 -5.60 -7.98
C ASP A 104 -2.26 -5.35 -6.64
N VAL A 105 -3.19 -4.38 -6.60
CA VAL A 105 -4.04 -4.09 -5.41
C VAL A 105 -4.74 -5.35 -4.85
N ALA A 106 -5.19 -6.25 -5.73
CA ALA A 106 -5.91 -7.46 -5.30
C ALA A 106 -4.99 -8.43 -4.52
N TRP A 107 -3.69 -8.43 -4.84
CA TRP A 107 -2.68 -9.21 -4.13
C TRP A 107 -2.45 -8.66 -2.74
N ASP A 108 -2.33 -7.34 -2.63
CA ASP A 108 -2.08 -6.66 -1.37
C ASP A 108 -3.23 -6.86 -0.35
N GLN A 109 -4.48 -6.78 -0.83
CA GLN A 109 -5.65 -7.12 -0.01
C GLN A 109 -5.70 -8.58 0.44
N ARG A 110 -5.22 -9.52 -0.39
CA ARG A 110 -5.12 -10.95 -0.01
C ARG A 110 -4.06 -11.14 1.07
N ALA A 111 -2.90 -10.48 0.94
CA ALA A 111 -1.84 -10.53 1.92
C ALA A 111 -2.27 -9.96 3.28
N ILE A 112 -2.94 -8.79 3.29
CA ILE A 112 -3.50 -8.19 4.52
C ILE A 112 -4.46 -9.13 5.25
N ARG A 113 -5.37 -9.79 4.51
CA ARG A 113 -6.31 -10.77 5.11
C ARG A 113 -5.59 -11.99 5.68
N ALA A 114 -4.55 -12.46 5.00
CA ALA A 114 -3.74 -13.59 5.48
C ALA A 114 -3.03 -13.26 6.81
N VAL A 115 -2.52 -12.04 6.96
CA VAL A 115 -1.91 -11.58 8.22
C VAL A 115 -2.95 -11.51 9.34
N ASP A 116 -4.11 -10.86 9.14
CA ASP A 116 -5.14 -10.74 10.20
C ASP A 116 -5.60 -12.12 10.71
N ALA A 117 -5.75 -13.08 9.80
CA ALA A 117 -6.11 -14.46 10.11
C ALA A 117 -5.02 -15.22 10.89
N ALA A 118 -3.75 -14.92 10.63
CA ALA A 118 -2.61 -15.55 11.29
C ALA A 118 -2.30 -14.96 12.69
N LEU A 119 -2.79 -13.74 12.99
CA LEU A 119 -2.55 -13.09 14.28
C LEU A 119 -3.46 -13.61 15.40
N PRO A 120 -3.00 -13.63 16.67
CA PRO A 120 -3.86 -13.90 17.83
C PRO A 120 -5.04 -12.94 17.93
N GLY A 121 -6.17 -13.43 18.45
CA GLY A 121 -7.19 -12.58 19.06
C GLY A 121 -6.69 -11.98 20.37
#